data_AF-A0A1X4IE30-F1
#
_entry.id   AF-A0A1X4IE30-F1
#
_cell.length_a   1.000
_cell.length_b   1.000
_cell.length_c   1.000
_cell.angle_alpha   90.00
_cell.angle_beta   90.00
_cell.angle_gamma   90.00
#
_symmetry.space_group_name_H-M   'P 1'
#
loop_
_entity.id
_entity.type
_entity.pdbx_description
1 polymer ?
#
loop_
_entity_poly.entity_id
_entity_poly.type
_entity_poly.pdbx_seq_one_letter_code
_entity_poly.pdbx_strand_id
1 'polypeptide(L)'
;MRSTPGGGPSVPRLHDTEGIRRLWQEGLFAERVALLTALRSRKPATARELLAASWATERAEDRLMFLDSLRTGLGPDDEPFLEQALADRSRNVRATAAELLSALPGSALAERMAVRAGACVAVDRTRDTPTIVVEAPHECDAGMERDGVVARAPAGRGERSWWLGQLVEAAPLGSWSRRLGGRTPREIVALPVADDWQGELHAAWCRAAVRQCDAAWSRALLGEPSAPEAGGPGAVSLAERAKLLGTLTAAERAEWVAGFIETHGLSEAFQLLGVCAVPWAAPVGRAVVDALDIARDAGSYPWSFSGVMGLAERCLDPSEAGRLDALLAIPDEPENASPGAGGYWSEAFQRLVTTLHLRATILTELTPPAP
;
A
#
# COMPACT_ATOMS: atom_id res chain seq x y z
N MET A 1 31.91 16.76 29.83
CA MET A 1 31.10 17.32 28.72
C MET A 1 30.13 16.24 28.27
N ARG A 2 28.86 16.30 28.70
CA ARG A 2 27.80 15.41 28.22
C ARG A 2 27.14 16.10 27.03
N SER A 3 27.13 15.41 25.89
CA SER A 3 26.41 15.81 24.70
C SER A 3 24.90 15.77 24.97
N THR A 4 24.22 16.88 24.73
CA THR A 4 22.76 16.99 24.68
C THR A 4 22.23 16.30 23.42
N PRO A 5 21.12 15.53 23.49
CA PRO A 5 20.46 15.02 22.30
C PRO A 5 19.82 16.18 21.54
N GLY A 6 20.06 16.26 20.23
CA GLY A 6 19.50 17.28 19.35
C GLY A 6 17.97 17.30 19.41
N GLY A 7 17.41 18.48 19.67
CA GLY A 7 15.99 18.73 19.46
C GLY A 7 15.66 18.57 17.98
N GLY A 8 14.63 17.79 17.68
CA GLY A 8 14.06 17.77 16.34
C GLY A 8 13.61 19.18 15.91
N PRO A 9 13.43 19.42 14.60
CA PRO A 9 13.09 20.74 14.11
C PRO A 9 11.80 21.24 14.78
N SER A 10 11.88 22.40 15.44
CA SER A 10 10.73 23.00 16.12
C SER A 10 9.78 23.57 15.08
N VAL A 11 8.81 22.79 14.63
CA VAL A 11 7.77 23.26 13.71
C VAL A 11 6.92 24.33 14.42
N PRO A 12 6.79 25.55 13.87
CA PRO A 12 5.94 26.60 14.43
C PRO A 12 4.52 26.10 14.67
N ARG A 13 3.84 26.70 15.64
CA ARG A 13 2.41 26.45 15.82
C ARG A 13 1.69 26.80 14.52
N LEU A 14 0.80 25.94 14.04
CA LEU A 14 0.14 26.09 12.74
C LEU A 14 -0.76 27.34 12.60
N HIS A 15 -0.96 28.11 13.67
CA HIS A 15 -1.67 29.39 13.69
C HIS A 15 -0.74 30.61 13.68
N ASP A 16 0.57 30.40 13.85
CA ASP A 16 1.58 31.45 13.79
C ASP A 16 2.02 31.67 12.34
N THR A 17 1.26 32.49 11.62
CA THR A 17 1.51 32.81 10.21
C THR A 17 2.91 33.41 9.98
N GLU A 18 3.42 34.19 10.93
CA GLU A 18 4.73 34.83 10.80
C GLU A 18 5.87 33.82 11.02
N GLY A 19 5.74 32.96 12.04
CA GLY A 19 6.66 31.84 12.25
C GLY A 19 6.70 30.87 11.07
N ILE A 20 5.54 30.60 10.46
CA ILE A 20 5.44 29.78 9.24
C ILE A 20 6.21 30.42 8.08
N ARG A 21 5.99 31.72 7.79
CA ARG A 21 6.69 32.42 6.71
C ARG A 21 8.19 32.47 6.94
N ARG A 22 8.62 32.79 8.16
CA ARG A 22 10.04 32.85 8.51
C ARG A 22 10.72 31.50 8.33
N LEU A 23 10.13 30.42 8.86
CA LEU A 23 10.67 29.07 8.68
C LEU A 23 10.69 28.67 7.19
N TRP A 24 9.69 29.06 6.41
CA TRP A 24 9.67 28.77 4.97
C TRP A 24 10.79 29.48 4.21
N GLN A 25 11.10 30.73 4.56
CA GLN A 25 12.09 31.56 3.86
C GLN A 25 13.53 31.31 4.32
N GLU A 26 13.73 31.10 5.62
CA GLU A 26 15.05 31.05 6.27
C GLU A 26 15.46 29.65 6.69
N GLY A 27 14.49 28.73 6.79
CA GLY A 27 14.70 27.38 7.30
C GLY A 27 15.51 26.49 6.37
N LEU A 28 16.14 25.50 6.96
CA LEU A 28 16.80 24.42 6.23
C LEU A 28 15.76 23.63 5.43
N PHE A 29 16.21 22.99 4.35
CA PHE A 29 15.35 22.17 3.51
C PHE A 29 14.51 21.14 4.30
N ALA A 30 15.13 20.43 5.25
CA ALA A 30 14.42 19.45 6.09
C ALA A 30 13.33 20.09 6.97
N GLU A 31 13.57 21.32 7.46
CA GLU A 31 12.59 22.07 8.26
C GLU A 31 11.41 22.52 7.40
N ARG A 32 11.69 22.95 6.16
CA ARG A 32 10.68 23.31 5.16
C ARG A 32 9.79 22.11 4.79
N VAL A 33 10.38 20.94 4.58
CA VAL A 33 9.64 19.69 4.33
C VAL A 33 8.77 19.32 5.54
N ALA A 34 9.33 19.37 6.76
CA ALA A 34 8.57 19.07 7.97
C ALA A 34 7.38 20.05 8.17
N LEU A 35 7.60 21.34 7.91
CA LEU A 35 6.57 22.37 7.92
C LEU A 35 5.45 22.07 6.90
N LEU A 36 5.81 21.76 5.65
CA LEU A 36 4.84 21.41 4.62
C LEU A 36 4.03 20.18 5.01
N THR A 37 4.66 19.11 5.49
CA THR A 37 3.97 17.89 5.92
C THR A 37 2.96 18.17 7.03
N ALA A 38 3.34 19.01 8.01
CA ALA A 38 2.45 19.43 9.09
C ALA A 38 1.29 20.30 8.58
N LEU A 39 1.54 21.22 7.66
CA LEU A 39 0.51 22.06 7.04
C LEU A 39 -0.42 21.24 6.14
N ARG A 40 0.08 20.32 5.33
CA ARG A 40 -0.74 19.45 4.47
C ARG A 40 -1.77 18.64 5.26
N SER A 41 -1.39 18.18 6.45
CA SER A 41 -2.28 17.41 7.32
C SER A 41 -3.42 18.22 7.96
N ARG A 42 -3.31 19.56 8.04
CA ARG A 42 -4.26 20.40 8.82
C ARG A 42 -4.81 21.63 8.08
N LYS A 43 -4.02 22.22 7.20
CA LYS A 43 -4.26 23.43 6.42
C LYS A 43 -3.70 23.25 4.99
N PRO A 44 -4.26 22.32 4.19
CA PRO A 44 -3.74 21.97 2.87
C PRO A 44 -3.68 23.17 1.91
N ALA A 45 -4.64 24.11 2.00
CA ALA A 45 -4.64 25.35 1.22
C ALA A 45 -3.42 26.23 1.52
N THR A 46 -3.10 26.45 2.80
CA THR A 46 -1.93 27.25 3.21
C THR A 46 -0.62 26.61 2.73
N ALA A 47 -0.50 25.29 2.78
CA ALA A 47 0.68 24.60 2.23
C ALA A 47 0.82 24.85 0.72
N ARG A 48 -0.29 24.77 -0.03
CA ARG A 48 -0.29 25.00 -1.48
C ARG A 48 0.06 26.44 -1.83
N GLU A 49 -0.46 27.42 -1.09
CA GLU A 49 -0.13 28.84 -1.26
C GLU A 49 1.35 29.12 -1.04
N LEU A 50 1.96 28.55 0.01
CA LEU A 50 3.40 28.67 0.28
C LEU A 50 4.24 28.10 -0.86
N LEU A 51 3.85 26.91 -1.36
CA LEU A 51 4.53 26.25 -2.47
C LEU A 51 4.43 27.06 -3.76
N ALA A 52 3.21 27.47 -4.12
CA ALA A 52 2.98 28.26 -5.34
C ALA A 52 3.76 29.57 -5.32
N ALA A 53 3.89 30.22 -4.15
CA ALA A 53 4.58 31.49 -4.01
C ALA A 53 6.09 31.42 -4.28
N SER A 54 6.77 30.32 -3.96
CA SER A 54 8.22 30.17 -4.19
C SER A 54 8.59 29.21 -5.32
N TRP A 55 7.61 28.53 -5.93
CA TRP A 55 7.82 27.46 -6.91
C TRP A 55 8.80 27.84 -8.04
N ALA A 56 8.67 29.05 -8.59
CA ALA A 56 9.51 29.50 -9.70
C ALA A 56 10.99 29.68 -9.31
N THR A 57 11.30 29.91 -8.03
CA THR A 57 12.65 30.14 -7.52
C THR A 57 13.32 28.88 -6.97
N GLU A 58 12.55 27.84 -6.68
CA GLU A 58 13.10 26.58 -6.14
C GLU A 58 13.91 25.80 -7.17
N ARG A 59 14.89 25.02 -6.68
CA ARG A 59 15.66 24.10 -7.52
C ARG A 59 14.80 22.90 -7.93
N ALA A 60 15.19 22.21 -9.00
CA ALA A 60 14.42 21.07 -9.51
C ALA A 60 14.29 19.92 -8.49
N GLU A 61 15.33 19.66 -7.71
CA GLU A 61 15.34 18.63 -6.66
C GLU A 61 14.42 19.01 -5.50
N ASP A 62 14.49 20.27 -5.04
CA ASP A 62 13.62 20.77 -3.97
C ASP A 62 12.15 20.73 -4.39
N ARG A 63 11.85 21.16 -5.62
CA ARG A 63 10.50 21.10 -6.20
C ARG A 63 9.94 19.69 -6.23
N LEU A 64 10.76 18.70 -6.59
CA LEU A 64 10.35 17.30 -6.59
C LEU A 64 9.92 16.86 -5.19
N MET A 65 10.74 17.14 -4.18
CA MET A 65 10.46 16.76 -2.79
C MET A 65 9.27 17.51 -2.19
N PHE A 66 9.14 18.80 -2.50
CA PHE A 66 8.00 19.60 -2.08
C PHE A 66 6.69 19.17 -2.74
N LEU A 67 6.75 18.78 -4.01
CA LEU A 67 5.61 18.22 -4.73
C LEU A 67 5.18 16.89 -4.13
N ASP A 68 6.13 16.03 -3.74
CA ASP A 68 5.86 14.76 -3.09
C ASP A 68 5.09 14.92 -1.76
N SER A 69 5.34 16.02 -1.01
CA SER A 69 4.59 16.33 0.21
C SER A 69 3.07 16.51 -0.03
N LEU A 70 2.61 16.82 -1.26
CA LEU A 70 1.18 16.98 -1.55
C LEU A 70 0.39 15.67 -1.44
N ARG A 71 1.05 14.50 -1.49
CA ARG A 71 0.41 13.19 -1.28
C ARG A 71 -0.42 13.17 0.01
N THR A 72 0.08 13.83 1.05
CA THR A 72 -0.67 13.99 2.30
C THR A 72 -1.81 14.99 2.07
N GLY A 73 -3.05 14.54 2.29
CA GLY A 73 -4.24 15.39 2.13
C GLY A 73 -4.50 15.82 0.69
N LEU A 74 -3.99 15.07 -0.31
CA LEU A 74 -4.20 15.34 -1.74
C LEU A 74 -5.70 15.48 -2.05
N GLY A 75 -6.08 16.56 -2.73
CA GLY A 75 -7.47 16.83 -3.05
C GLY A 75 -7.65 17.62 -4.34
N PRO A 76 -8.90 17.79 -4.81
CA PRO A 76 -9.21 18.46 -6.07
C PRO A 76 -8.70 19.91 -6.14
N ASP A 77 -8.66 20.62 -5.01
CA ASP A 77 -8.13 21.99 -4.96
C ASP A 77 -6.62 22.08 -5.29
N ASP A 78 -5.90 20.96 -5.27
CA ASP A 78 -4.48 20.91 -5.66
C ASP A 78 -4.30 20.84 -7.18
N GLU A 79 -5.34 20.47 -7.94
CA GLU A 79 -5.28 20.27 -9.40
C GLU A 79 -4.71 21.48 -10.17
N PRO A 80 -5.13 22.73 -9.94
CA PRO A 80 -4.59 23.87 -10.69
C PRO A 80 -3.07 24.03 -10.53
N PHE A 81 -2.54 23.75 -9.34
CA PHE A 81 -1.10 23.80 -9.08
C PHE A 81 -0.38 22.61 -9.72
N LEU A 82 -0.97 21.42 -9.67
CA LEU A 82 -0.39 20.23 -10.29
C LEU A 82 -0.36 20.33 -11.82
N GLU A 83 -1.40 20.90 -12.46
CA GLU A 83 -1.41 21.17 -13.90
C GLU A 83 -0.32 22.20 -14.29
N GLN A 84 -0.03 23.19 -13.43
CA GLN A 84 1.13 24.06 -13.62
C GLN A 84 2.46 23.27 -13.51
N ALA A 85 2.59 22.37 -12.52
CA ALA A 85 3.76 21.52 -12.34
C ALA A 85 3.94 20.47 -13.46
N LEU A 86 2.86 20.11 -14.16
CA LEU A 86 2.90 19.24 -15.33
C LEU A 86 3.64 19.89 -16.52
N ALA A 87 3.73 21.22 -16.55
CA ALA A 87 4.52 21.98 -17.53
C ALA A 87 5.97 22.25 -17.08
N ASP A 88 6.43 21.65 -15.99
CA ASP A 88 7.76 21.91 -15.44
C ASP A 88 8.89 21.49 -16.39
N ARG A 89 10.02 22.22 -16.39
CA ARG A 89 11.21 21.84 -17.16
C ARG A 89 11.81 20.49 -16.76
N SER A 90 11.70 20.10 -15.49
CA SER A 90 12.24 18.85 -14.96
C SER A 90 11.32 17.68 -15.25
N ARG A 91 11.84 16.64 -15.92
CA ARG A 91 11.09 15.42 -16.21
C ARG A 91 10.54 14.75 -14.95
N ASN A 92 11.32 14.70 -13.87
CA ASN A 92 10.90 14.04 -12.62
C ASN A 92 9.77 14.81 -11.92
N VAL A 93 9.80 16.15 -12.01
CA VAL A 93 8.72 17.01 -11.48
C VAL A 93 7.44 16.78 -12.28
N ARG A 94 7.50 16.77 -13.62
CA ARG A 94 6.34 16.46 -14.48
C ARG A 94 5.77 15.07 -14.19
N ALA A 95 6.62 14.05 -14.07
CA ALA A 95 6.20 12.69 -13.78
C ALA A 95 5.46 12.60 -12.43
N THR A 96 5.98 13.26 -11.40
CA THR A 96 5.33 13.30 -10.07
C THR A 96 4.02 14.08 -10.12
N ALA A 97 3.95 15.19 -10.86
CA ALA A 97 2.72 15.94 -11.04
C ALA A 97 1.64 15.10 -11.75
N ALA A 98 2.01 14.41 -12.84
CA ALA A 98 1.12 13.48 -13.54
C ALA A 98 0.65 12.34 -12.63
N GLU A 99 1.54 11.82 -11.79
CA GLU A 99 1.21 10.76 -10.83
C GLU A 99 0.16 11.22 -9.82
N LEU A 100 0.33 12.40 -9.23
CA LEU A 100 -0.61 13.01 -8.28
C LEU A 100 -1.94 13.36 -8.95
N LEU A 101 -1.92 13.90 -10.18
CA LEU A 101 -3.14 14.14 -10.94
C LEU A 101 -3.90 12.85 -11.24
N SER A 102 -3.20 11.77 -11.56
CA SER A 102 -3.81 10.45 -11.78
C SER A 102 -4.39 9.82 -10.49
N ALA A 103 -3.92 10.26 -9.32
CA ALA A 103 -4.50 9.89 -8.03
C ALA A 103 -5.79 10.67 -7.70
N LEU A 104 -6.13 11.69 -8.50
CA LEU A 104 -7.38 12.44 -8.45
C LEU A 104 -8.29 12.00 -9.60
N PRO A 105 -9.26 11.08 -9.39
CA PRO A 105 -10.08 10.53 -10.47
C PRO A 105 -10.90 11.56 -11.25
N GLY A 106 -11.17 12.73 -10.63
CA GLY A 106 -11.88 13.84 -11.25
C GLY A 106 -11.00 14.86 -11.98
N SER A 107 -9.67 14.67 -12.00
CA SER A 107 -8.77 15.62 -12.66
C SER A 107 -8.88 15.54 -14.18
N ALA A 108 -8.59 16.66 -14.84
CA ALA A 108 -8.57 16.75 -16.30
C ALA A 108 -7.57 15.77 -16.91
N LEU A 109 -6.41 15.55 -16.27
CA LEU A 109 -5.44 14.54 -16.72
C LEU A 109 -6.04 13.14 -16.65
N ALA A 110 -6.67 12.78 -15.53
CA ALA A 110 -7.26 11.46 -15.36
C ALA A 110 -8.40 11.22 -16.38
N GLU A 111 -9.20 12.24 -16.71
CA GLU A 111 -10.19 12.15 -17.78
C GLU A 111 -9.54 11.92 -19.16
N ARG A 112 -8.47 12.64 -19.49
CA ARG A 112 -7.71 12.41 -20.73
C ARG A 112 -7.12 10.99 -20.78
N MET A 113 -6.68 10.45 -19.64
CA MET A 113 -6.20 9.06 -19.54
C MET A 113 -7.33 8.05 -19.72
N ALA A 114 -8.53 8.30 -19.15
CA ALA A 114 -9.70 7.47 -19.37
C ALA A 114 -10.08 7.36 -20.86
N VAL A 115 -10.02 8.48 -21.60
CA VAL A 115 -10.31 8.48 -23.04
C VAL A 115 -9.31 7.63 -23.80
N ARG A 116 -8.01 7.81 -23.54
CA ARG A 116 -6.94 7.05 -24.22
C ARG A 116 -6.97 5.56 -23.86
N ALA A 117 -7.06 5.23 -22.57
CA ALA A 117 -7.15 3.84 -22.10
C ALA A 117 -8.43 3.15 -22.60
N GLY A 118 -9.55 3.89 -22.64
CA GLY A 118 -10.81 3.42 -23.20
C GLY A 118 -10.70 3.09 -24.69
N ALA A 119 -9.95 3.87 -25.47
CA ALA A 119 -9.71 3.55 -26.88
C ALA A 119 -8.96 2.23 -27.07
N CYS A 120 -8.07 1.87 -26.12
CA CYS A 120 -7.27 0.66 -26.19
C CYS A 120 -7.99 -0.61 -25.71
N VAL A 121 -8.94 -0.50 -24.78
CA VAL A 121 -9.53 -1.66 -24.10
C VAL A 121 -11.04 -1.69 -24.34
N ALA A 122 -11.53 -2.81 -24.88
CA ALA A 122 -12.93 -3.02 -25.18
C ALA A 122 -13.38 -4.45 -24.82
N VAL A 123 -14.69 -4.68 -24.77
CA VAL A 123 -15.27 -6.02 -24.64
C VAL A 123 -15.73 -6.48 -26.02
N ASP A 124 -15.17 -7.57 -26.50
CA ASP A 124 -15.72 -8.32 -27.62
C ASP A 124 -16.91 -9.15 -27.12
N ARG A 125 -18.10 -8.82 -27.64
CA ARG A 125 -19.36 -9.48 -27.32
C ARG A 125 -19.80 -10.49 -28.39
N THR A 126 -19.01 -10.65 -29.45
CA THR A 126 -19.31 -11.57 -30.54
C THR A 126 -18.85 -12.99 -30.24
N ARG A 127 -17.95 -13.16 -29.28
CA ARG A 127 -17.53 -14.45 -28.73
C ARG A 127 -18.59 -15.02 -27.79
N ASP A 128 -18.62 -16.35 -27.67
CA ASP A 128 -19.53 -17.08 -26.76
C ASP A 128 -19.42 -16.57 -25.31
N THR A 129 -18.19 -16.29 -24.87
CA THR A 129 -17.90 -15.62 -23.59
C THR A 129 -17.40 -14.20 -23.86
N PRO A 130 -18.02 -13.16 -23.28
CA PRO A 130 -17.52 -11.80 -23.35
C PRO A 130 -16.05 -11.74 -22.94
N THR A 131 -15.19 -11.22 -23.82
CA THR A 131 -13.73 -11.25 -23.65
C THR A 131 -13.18 -9.84 -23.80
N ILE A 132 -12.24 -9.45 -22.95
CA ILE A 132 -11.52 -8.19 -23.10
C ILE A 132 -10.54 -8.33 -24.26
N VAL A 133 -10.65 -7.42 -25.22
CA VAL A 133 -9.71 -7.27 -26.32
C VAL A 133 -8.96 -5.95 -26.18
N VAL A 134 -7.69 -5.97 -26.57
CA VAL A 134 -6.76 -4.86 -26.40
C VAL A 134 -6.15 -4.48 -27.74
N GLU A 135 -6.33 -3.22 -28.13
CA GLU A 135 -5.56 -2.57 -29.18
C GLU A 135 -4.60 -1.57 -28.52
N ALA A 136 -3.37 -2.03 -28.25
CA ALA A 136 -2.38 -1.19 -27.60
C ALA A 136 -1.97 0.01 -28.50
N PRO A 137 -1.55 1.14 -27.92
CA PRO A 137 -1.15 2.32 -28.71
C PRO A 137 -0.06 1.98 -29.73
N HIS A 138 -0.14 2.55 -30.95
CA HIS A 138 0.89 2.38 -31.98
C HIS A 138 2.09 3.31 -31.80
N GLU A 139 1.89 4.43 -31.13
CA GLU A 139 2.92 5.42 -30.83
C GLU A 139 2.64 6.09 -29.47
N CYS A 140 3.66 6.74 -28.91
CA CYS A 140 3.50 7.69 -27.81
C CYS A 140 3.55 9.10 -28.38
N ASP A 141 2.40 9.76 -28.48
CA ASP A 141 2.31 11.12 -29.00
C ASP A 141 2.79 12.18 -28.00
N ALA A 142 2.98 13.42 -28.48
CA ALA A 142 3.43 14.54 -27.65
C ALA A 142 2.44 14.90 -26.51
N GLY A 143 1.15 14.61 -26.69
CA GLY A 143 0.13 14.80 -25.66
C GLY A 143 0.25 13.75 -24.56
N MET A 144 0.56 12.50 -24.89
CA MET A 144 0.87 11.43 -23.94
C MET A 144 2.11 11.78 -23.13
N GLU A 145 3.19 12.25 -23.78
CA GLU A 145 4.40 12.68 -23.08
C GLU A 145 4.15 13.88 -22.15
N ARG A 146 3.34 14.84 -22.59
CA ARG A 146 2.90 15.96 -21.75
C ARG A 146 2.14 15.48 -20.51
N ASP A 147 1.27 14.50 -20.67
CA ASP A 147 0.48 13.90 -19.58
C ASP A 147 1.28 12.88 -18.75
N GLY A 148 2.61 12.82 -18.91
CA GLY A 148 3.50 12.03 -18.06
C GLY A 148 3.74 10.59 -18.53
N VAL A 149 3.24 10.20 -19.71
CA VAL A 149 3.58 8.90 -20.29
C VAL A 149 5.04 8.91 -20.74
N VAL A 150 5.84 7.98 -20.23
CA VAL A 150 7.23 7.84 -20.62
C VAL A 150 7.30 7.10 -21.95
N ALA A 151 7.82 7.76 -22.98
CA ALA A 151 7.92 7.18 -24.33
C ALA A 151 8.87 5.96 -24.39
N ARG A 152 10.07 6.05 -23.80
CA ARG A 152 11.06 4.98 -23.87
C ARG A 152 10.78 3.88 -22.86
N ALA A 153 10.50 2.68 -23.34
CA ALA A 153 10.33 1.51 -22.49
C ALA A 153 11.65 1.08 -21.81
N PRO A 154 11.60 0.51 -20.59
CA PRO A 154 12.73 -0.18 -19.98
C PRO A 154 13.23 -1.35 -20.84
N ALA A 155 14.50 -1.72 -20.67
CA ALA A 155 15.08 -2.86 -21.38
C ALA A 155 14.28 -4.16 -21.09
N GLY A 156 14.00 -4.92 -22.15
CA GLY A 156 13.25 -6.19 -22.05
C GLY A 156 11.72 -6.04 -22.03
N ARG A 157 11.18 -4.81 -22.10
CA ARG A 157 9.73 -4.56 -22.17
C ARG A 157 9.34 -4.01 -23.53
N GLY A 158 8.28 -4.56 -24.13
CA GLY A 158 7.73 -4.05 -25.39
C GLY A 158 7.09 -2.67 -25.23
N GLU A 159 7.34 -1.77 -26.17
CA GLU A 159 6.88 -0.37 -26.10
C GLU A 159 5.37 -0.24 -26.04
N ARG A 160 4.63 -1.00 -26.87
CA ARG A 160 3.16 -1.01 -26.88
C ARG A 160 2.57 -1.39 -25.51
N SER A 161 3.13 -2.43 -24.88
CA SER A 161 2.74 -2.87 -23.54
C SER A 161 3.08 -1.84 -22.48
N TRP A 162 4.22 -1.17 -22.62
CA TRP A 162 4.66 -0.11 -21.72
C TRP A 162 3.76 1.12 -21.77
N TRP A 163 3.34 1.56 -22.96
CA TRP A 163 2.41 2.69 -23.09
C TRP A 163 1.01 2.31 -22.60
N LEU A 164 0.51 1.13 -22.98
CA LEU A 164 -0.79 0.64 -22.51
C LEU A 164 -0.85 0.61 -20.98
N GLY A 165 0.15 0.00 -20.33
CA GLY A 165 0.19 -0.10 -18.87
C GLY A 165 0.13 1.25 -18.18
N GLN A 166 0.84 2.26 -18.69
CA GLN A 166 0.81 3.62 -18.15
C GLN A 166 -0.56 4.30 -18.34
N LEU A 167 -1.20 4.13 -19.50
CA LEU A 167 -2.53 4.70 -19.75
C LEU A 167 -3.60 4.06 -18.85
N VAL A 168 -3.58 2.74 -18.70
CA VAL A 168 -4.53 2.00 -17.86
C VAL A 168 -4.32 2.33 -16.38
N GLU A 169 -3.06 2.44 -15.94
CA GLU A 169 -2.72 2.82 -14.57
C GLU A 169 -3.15 4.25 -14.21
N ALA A 170 -3.06 5.17 -15.17
CA ALA A 170 -3.40 6.57 -14.97
C ALA A 170 -4.90 6.87 -15.15
N ALA A 171 -5.68 5.90 -15.65
CA ALA A 171 -7.12 6.06 -15.86
C ALA A 171 -7.92 5.91 -14.54
N PRO A 172 -8.93 6.76 -14.28
CA PRO A 172 -9.91 6.58 -13.21
C PRO A 172 -10.53 5.20 -13.24
N LEU A 173 -10.44 4.47 -12.13
CA LEU A 173 -10.95 3.11 -12.03
C LEU A 173 -12.47 3.02 -12.25
N GLY A 174 -13.21 4.07 -11.85
CA GLY A 174 -14.65 4.18 -12.08
C GLY A 174 -15.05 4.26 -13.58
N SER A 175 -14.12 4.55 -14.49
CA SER A 175 -14.40 4.61 -15.93
C SER A 175 -14.63 3.21 -16.55
N TRP A 176 -14.01 2.18 -15.97
CA TRP A 176 -14.02 0.82 -16.49
C TRP A 176 -15.39 0.16 -16.43
N SER A 177 -16.18 0.38 -15.37
CA SER A 177 -17.54 -0.15 -15.27
C SER A 177 -18.40 0.28 -16.46
N ARG A 178 -18.40 1.57 -16.81
CA ARG A 178 -19.12 2.06 -17.99
C ARG A 178 -18.54 1.48 -19.28
N ARG A 179 -17.21 1.52 -19.43
CA ARG A 179 -16.52 1.08 -20.64
C ARG A 179 -16.75 -0.41 -20.94
N LEU A 180 -16.81 -1.23 -19.90
CA LEU A 180 -16.88 -2.68 -19.98
C LEU A 180 -18.29 -3.21 -19.66
N GLY A 181 -19.32 -2.43 -20.01
CA GLY A 181 -20.71 -2.91 -20.06
C GLY A 181 -21.49 -2.91 -18.75
N GLY A 182 -21.19 -1.98 -17.84
CA GLY A 182 -21.89 -1.83 -16.55
C GLY A 182 -21.43 -2.80 -15.47
N ARG A 183 -20.34 -3.54 -15.71
CA ARG A 183 -19.82 -4.56 -14.81
C ARG A 183 -19.20 -3.97 -13.54
N THR A 184 -19.33 -4.70 -12.45
CA THR A 184 -18.62 -4.48 -11.20
C THR A 184 -17.12 -4.78 -11.36
N PRO A 185 -16.24 -4.29 -10.47
CA PRO A 185 -14.82 -4.62 -10.51
C PRO A 185 -14.54 -6.13 -10.50
N ARG A 186 -15.27 -6.91 -9.68
CA ARG A 186 -15.14 -8.37 -9.62
C ARG A 186 -15.49 -9.04 -10.95
N GLU A 187 -16.57 -8.60 -11.58
CA GLU A 187 -16.97 -9.12 -12.90
C GLU A 187 -15.98 -8.72 -13.99
N ILE A 188 -15.36 -7.54 -13.92
CA ILE A 188 -14.34 -7.10 -14.88
C ILE A 188 -13.08 -7.94 -14.75
N VAL A 189 -12.56 -8.11 -13.53
CA VAL A 189 -11.34 -8.89 -13.26
C VAL A 189 -11.52 -10.37 -13.63
N ALA A 190 -12.75 -10.88 -13.60
CA ALA A 190 -13.08 -12.26 -14.00
C ALA A 190 -13.25 -12.46 -15.51
N LEU A 191 -13.26 -11.39 -16.33
CA LEU A 191 -13.36 -11.54 -17.77
C LEU A 191 -12.08 -12.15 -18.34
N PRO A 192 -12.17 -13.12 -19.27
CA PRO A 192 -11.00 -13.55 -20.03
C PRO A 192 -10.45 -12.36 -20.83
N VAL A 193 -9.13 -12.31 -20.95
CA VAL A 193 -8.42 -11.31 -21.75
C VAL A 193 -7.71 -11.99 -22.91
N ALA A 194 -7.92 -11.51 -24.13
CA ALA A 194 -7.29 -12.06 -25.33
C ALA A 194 -5.79 -11.73 -25.39
N ASP A 195 -5.06 -12.47 -26.22
CA ASP A 195 -3.68 -12.19 -26.67
C ASP A 195 -2.67 -11.93 -25.55
N ASP A 196 -2.81 -12.66 -24.44
CA ASP A 196 -1.92 -12.61 -23.26
C ASP A 196 -1.83 -11.24 -22.56
N TRP A 197 -2.80 -10.34 -22.77
CA TRP A 197 -2.82 -9.02 -22.13
C TRP A 197 -3.26 -9.01 -20.66
N GLN A 198 -3.73 -10.15 -20.12
CA GLN A 198 -4.30 -10.23 -18.77
C GLN A 198 -3.33 -9.71 -17.70
N GLY A 199 -2.07 -10.16 -17.74
CA GLY A 199 -1.06 -9.77 -16.76
C GLY A 199 -0.76 -8.27 -16.77
N GLU A 200 -0.69 -7.66 -17.96
CA GLU A 200 -0.43 -6.21 -18.07
C GLU A 200 -1.62 -5.39 -17.58
N LEU A 201 -2.85 -5.76 -17.93
CA LEU A 201 -4.06 -5.07 -17.47
C LEU A 201 -4.22 -5.18 -15.95
N HIS A 202 -4.10 -6.39 -15.40
CA HIS A 202 -4.24 -6.61 -13.96
C HIS A 202 -3.16 -5.87 -13.18
N ALA A 203 -1.91 -5.90 -13.63
CA ALA A 203 -0.84 -5.14 -12.99
C ALA A 203 -1.09 -3.63 -13.03
N ALA A 204 -1.60 -3.09 -14.16
CA ALA A 204 -1.95 -1.68 -14.27
C ALA A 204 -3.14 -1.30 -13.36
N TRP A 205 -4.18 -2.14 -13.28
CA TRP A 205 -5.30 -1.95 -12.36
C TRP A 205 -4.90 -2.05 -10.90
N CYS A 206 -3.96 -2.95 -10.53
CA CYS A 206 -3.41 -3.01 -9.18
C CYS A 206 -2.75 -1.70 -8.78
N ARG A 207 -1.89 -1.15 -9.65
CA ARG A 207 -1.24 0.15 -9.39
C ARG A 207 -2.26 1.29 -9.32
N ALA A 208 -3.26 1.30 -10.19
CA ALA A 208 -4.35 2.28 -10.15
C ALA A 208 -5.18 2.18 -8.85
N ALA A 209 -5.49 0.97 -8.38
CA ALA A 209 -6.27 0.74 -7.16
C ALA A 209 -5.55 1.23 -5.91
N VAL A 210 -4.24 0.97 -5.83
CA VAL A 210 -3.38 1.52 -4.76
C VAL A 210 -3.33 3.04 -4.84
N ARG A 211 -3.11 3.59 -6.04
CA ARG A 211 -2.95 5.04 -6.25
C ARG A 211 -4.21 5.83 -5.92
N GLN A 212 -5.37 5.32 -6.31
CA GLN A 212 -6.69 5.94 -6.11
C GLN A 212 -7.33 5.53 -4.77
N CYS A 213 -6.66 4.69 -3.98
CA CYS A 213 -7.18 4.11 -2.73
C CYS A 213 -8.56 3.44 -2.91
N ASP A 214 -8.78 2.74 -4.02
CA ASP A 214 -10.08 2.15 -4.36
C ASP A 214 -10.24 0.74 -3.77
N ALA A 215 -10.96 0.66 -2.65
CA ALA A 215 -11.18 -0.61 -1.95
C ALA A 215 -12.00 -1.63 -2.77
N ALA A 216 -12.88 -1.20 -3.67
CA ALA A 216 -13.69 -2.12 -4.48
C ALA A 216 -12.85 -2.86 -5.51
N TRP A 217 -11.96 -2.13 -6.20
CA TRP A 217 -10.99 -2.72 -7.10
C TRP A 217 -9.93 -3.54 -6.38
N SER A 218 -9.44 -3.08 -5.24
CA SER A 218 -8.49 -3.86 -4.44
C SER A 218 -9.07 -5.20 -4.01
N ARG A 219 -10.32 -5.26 -3.55
CA ARG A 219 -10.99 -6.54 -3.25
C ARG A 219 -11.09 -7.45 -4.47
N ALA A 220 -11.50 -6.90 -5.61
CA ALA A 220 -11.64 -7.67 -6.85
C ALA A 220 -10.31 -8.26 -7.33
N LEU A 221 -9.23 -7.47 -7.26
CA LEU A 221 -7.89 -7.87 -7.71
C LEU A 221 -7.18 -8.80 -6.70
N LEU A 222 -7.44 -8.65 -5.40
CA LEU A 222 -6.96 -9.59 -4.38
C LEU A 222 -7.62 -10.96 -4.50
N GLY A 223 -8.91 -11.00 -4.86
CA GLY A 223 -9.69 -12.22 -4.92
C GLY A 223 -9.88 -12.87 -3.55
N GLU A 224 -10.29 -14.14 -3.56
CA GLU A 224 -10.43 -14.93 -2.33
C GLU A 224 -9.03 -15.34 -1.82
N PRO A 225 -8.76 -15.22 -0.51
CA PRO A 225 -7.44 -15.56 0.03
C PRO A 225 -7.08 -17.04 -0.15
N SER A 226 -8.09 -17.92 -0.25
CA SER A 226 -7.92 -19.35 -0.44
C SER A 226 -7.70 -19.77 -1.90
N ALA A 227 -7.74 -18.84 -2.86
CA ALA A 227 -7.56 -19.16 -4.26
C ALA A 227 -6.15 -19.73 -4.51
N PRO A 228 -5.99 -20.80 -5.32
CA PRO A 228 -4.67 -21.36 -5.66
C PRO A 228 -3.75 -20.31 -6.31
N GLU A 229 -4.35 -19.44 -7.11
CA GLU A 229 -3.67 -18.34 -7.80
C GLU A 229 -3.23 -17.21 -6.84
N ALA A 230 -3.65 -17.23 -5.57
CA ALA A 230 -3.15 -16.31 -4.56
C ALA A 230 -1.71 -16.66 -4.11
N GLY A 231 -1.27 -17.92 -4.26
CA GLY A 231 0.07 -18.39 -3.86
C GLY A 231 0.94 -18.91 -5.01
N GLY A 232 0.40 -19.07 -6.23
CA GLY A 232 1.08 -19.75 -7.34
C GLY A 232 1.97 -18.88 -8.26
N PRO A 233 2.72 -19.50 -9.19
CA PRO A 233 3.44 -18.80 -10.25
C PRO A 233 2.49 -17.98 -11.14
N GLY A 234 2.77 -16.68 -11.33
CA GLY A 234 1.88 -15.76 -12.07
C GLY A 234 0.93 -14.96 -11.17
N ALA A 235 0.89 -15.25 -9.86
CA ALA A 235 0.18 -14.45 -8.88
C ALA A 235 0.77 -13.03 -8.79
N VAL A 236 -0.08 -12.07 -8.44
CA VAL A 236 0.33 -10.72 -7.97
C VAL A 236 1.47 -10.87 -6.95
N SER A 237 2.51 -10.04 -6.99
CA SER A 237 3.60 -10.18 -6.02
C SER A 237 3.11 -9.94 -4.57
N LEU A 238 3.73 -10.57 -3.55
CA LEU A 238 3.37 -10.31 -2.15
C LEU A 238 3.45 -8.83 -1.77
N ALA A 239 4.44 -8.12 -2.30
CA ALA A 239 4.59 -6.67 -2.10
C ALA A 239 3.42 -5.86 -2.69
N GLU A 240 2.89 -6.29 -3.84
CA GLU A 240 1.74 -5.65 -4.47
C GLU A 240 0.44 -6.00 -3.73
N ARG A 241 0.27 -7.25 -3.27
CA ARG A 241 -0.82 -7.63 -2.37
C ARG A 241 -0.83 -6.78 -1.10
N ALA A 242 0.32 -6.60 -0.46
CA ALA A 242 0.45 -5.78 0.74
C ALA A 242 -0.05 -4.34 0.49
N LYS A 243 0.26 -3.75 -0.67
CA LYS A 243 -0.22 -2.42 -1.07
C LYS A 243 -1.73 -2.40 -1.27
N LEU A 244 -2.30 -3.39 -1.96
CA LEU A 244 -3.77 -3.50 -2.15
C LEU A 244 -4.50 -3.64 -0.82
N LEU A 245 -4.01 -4.51 0.08
CA LEU A 245 -4.55 -4.68 1.43
C LEU A 245 -4.51 -3.36 2.25
N GLY A 246 -3.50 -2.52 2.01
CA GLY A 246 -3.38 -1.20 2.63
C GLY A 246 -4.54 -0.24 2.27
N THR A 247 -5.26 -0.48 1.17
CA THR A 247 -6.44 0.31 0.78
C THR A 247 -7.73 -0.14 1.48
N LEU A 248 -7.75 -1.33 2.09
CA LEU A 248 -8.90 -1.87 2.78
C LEU A 248 -8.99 -1.37 4.23
N THR A 249 -10.16 -1.50 4.84
CA THR A 249 -10.29 -1.26 6.28
C THR A 249 -9.42 -2.23 7.08
N ALA A 250 -9.06 -1.86 8.31
CA ALA A 250 -8.25 -2.73 9.17
C ALA A 250 -8.92 -4.09 9.42
N ALA A 251 -10.25 -4.12 9.53
CA ALA A 251 -11.03 -5.34 9.71
C ALA A 251 -11.00 -6.23 8.46
N GLU A 252 -11.34 -5.69 7.28
CA GLU A 252 -11.30 -6.47 6.02
C GLU A 252 -9.90 -7.02 5.73
N ARG A 253 -8.86 -6.20 5.95
CA ARG A 253 -7.47 -6.63 5.80
C ARG A 253 -7.12 -7.76 6.75
N ALA A 254 -7.57 -7.68 8.00
CA ALA A 254 -7.30 -8.73 9.00
C ALA A 254 -7.95 -10.06 8.61
N GLU A 255 -9.21 -10.04 8.16
CA GLU A 255 -9.91 -11.24 7.70
C GLU A 255 -9.20 -11.86 6.48
N TRP A 256 -8.83 -11.05 5.49
CA TRP A 256 -8.16 -11.54 4.30
C TRP A 256 -6.80 -12.18 4.62
N VAL A 257 -5.98 -11.51 5.44
CA VAL A 257 -4.64 -12.03 5.84
C VAL A 257 -4.76 -13.30 6.69
N ALA A 258 -5.75 -13.37 7.59
CA ALA A 258 -6.01 -14.58 8.37
C ALA A 258 -6.34 -15.77 7.45
N GLY A 259 -7.28 -15.62 6.53
CA GLY A 259 -7.62 -16.68 5.57
C GLY A 259 -6.46 -17.07 4.65
N PHE A 260 -5.57 -16.12 4.33
CA PHE A 260 -4.37 -16.41 3.55
C PHE A 260 -3.36 -17.25 4.34
N ILE A 261 -3.15 -16.93 5.63
CA ILE A 261 -2.29 -17.72 6.54
C ILE A 261 -2.85 -19.15 6.69
N GLU A 262 -4.16 -19.28 6.89
CA GLU A 262 -4.82 -20.58 7.05
C GLU A 262 -4.67 -21.47 5.81
N THR A 263 -4.67 -20.87 4.61
CA THR A 263 -4.58 -21.64 3.35
C THR A 263 -3.14 -21.91 2.92
N HIS A 264 -2.28 -20.88 2.92
CA HIS A 264 -0.95 -20.94 2.31
C HIS A 264 0.18 -21.08 3.35
N GLY A 265 -0.16 -20.97 4.63
CA GLY A 265 0.79 -21.06 5.72
C GLY A 265 1.48 -19.73 6.05
N LEU A 266 2.08 -19.72 7.22
CA LEU A 266 2.65 -18.52 7.83
C LEU A 266 3.90 -17.99 7.11
N SER A 267 4.70 -18.89 6.53
CA SER A 267 5.93 -18.54 5.79
C SER A 267 5.64 -17.63 4.59
N GLU A 268 4.56 -17.91 3.86
CA GLU A 268 4.13 -17.14 2.68
C GLU A 268 3.48 -15.80 3.06
N ALA A 269 2.94 -15.69 4.27
CA ALA A 269 2.19 -14.53 4.73
C ALA A 269 3.06 -13.46 5.43
N PHE A 270 4.34 -13.73 5.69
CA PHE A 270 5.19 -12.89 6.54
C PHE A 270 5.16 -11.40 6.17
N GLN A 271 5.26 -11.08 4.87
CA GLN A 271 5.23 -9.68 4.41
C GLN A 271 3.87 -9.01 4.61
N LEU A 272 2.78 -9.78 4.58
CA LEU A 272 1.41 -9.29 4.75
C LEU A 272 1.09 -8.93 6.21
N LEU A 273 1.76 -9.57 7.16
CA LEU A 273 1.66 -9.19 8.58
C LEU A 273 2.14 -7.75 8.82
N GLY A 274 3.09 -7.26 8.01
CA GLY A 274 3.63 -5.90 8.11
C GLY A 274 2.64 -4.78 7.78
N VAL A 275 1.54 -5.09 7.09
CA VAL A 275 0.48 -4.11 6.78
C VAL A 275 -0.73 -4.20 7.71
N CYS A 276 -0.78 -5.21 8.59
CA CYS A 276 -1.87 -5.35 9.55
C CYS A 276 -1.83 -4.24 10.60
N ALA A 277 -3.01 -3.80 11.07
CA ALA A 277 -3.08 -2.85 12.17
C ALA A 277 -2.50 -3.47 13.45
N VAL A 278 -1.91 -2.63 14.31
CA VAL A 278 -1.37 -3.04 15.61
C VAL A 278 -2.16 -2.38 16.75
N PRO A 279 -2.54 -3.12 17.80
CA PRO A 279 -2.43 -4.58 17.93
C PRO A 279 -3.21 -5.33 16.82
N TRP A 280 -2.75 -6.53 16.46
CA TRP A 280 -3.37 -7.38 15.46
C TRP A 280 -4.80 -7.68 15.89
N ALA A 281 -5.74 -7.47 14.97
CA ALA A 281 -7.12 -7.86 15.18
C ALA A 281 -7.22 -9.38 15.40
N ALA A 282 -8.25 -9.79 16.13
CA ALA A 282 -8.41 -11.16 16.58
C ALA A 282 -8.28 -12.24 15.49
N PRO A 283 -8.78 -12.07 14.23
CA PRO A 283 -8.59 -13.05 13.16
C PRO A 283 -7.11 -13.32 12.85
N VAL A 284 -6.30 -12.26 12.65
CA VAL A 284 -4.86 -12.40 12.37
C VAL A 284 -4.13 -12.99 13.57
N GLY A 285 -4.47 -12.52 14.78
CA GLY A 285 -3.86 -13.04 16.00
C GLY A 285 -4.09 -14.54 16.19
N ARG A 286 -5.31 -15.01 15.96
CA ARG A 286 -5.65 -16.45 15.98
C ARG A 286 -4.91 -17.22 14.89
N ALA A 287 -5.01 -16.80 13.63
CA ALA A 287 -4.38 -17.50 12.52
C ALA A 287 -2.85 -17.64 12.68
N VAL A 288 -2.17 -16.60 13.20
CA VAL A 288 -0.73 -16.67 13.49
C VAL A 288 -0.43 -17.65 14.63
N VAL A 289 -1.16 -17.57 15.74
CA VAL A 289 -0.95 -18.46 16.89
C VAL A 289 -1.22 -19.91 16.50
N ASP A 290 -2.33 -20.18 15.81
CA ASP A 290 -2.73 -21.52 15.39
C ASP A 290 -1.67 -22.09 14.41
N ALA A 291 -1.15 -21.29 13.48
CA ALA A 291 -0.09 -21.73 12.58
C ALA A 291 1.24 -22.02 13.30
N LEU A 292 1.58 -21.25 14.34
CA LEU A 292 2.76 -21.52 15.18
C LEU A 292 2.58 -22.78 16.02
N ASP A 293 1.38 -23.02 16.53
CA ASP A 293 1.04 -24.20 17.32
C ASP A 293 1.10 -25.47 16.46
N ILE A 294 0.51 -25.42 15.25
CA ILE A 294 0.63 -26.50 14.26
C ILE A 294 2.09 -26.78 13.90
N ALA A 295 2.92 -25.74 13.74
CA ALA A 295 4.34 -25.90 13.45
C ALA A 295 5.11 -26.57 14.61
N ARG A 296 4.77 -26.21 15.85
CA ARG A 296 5.29 -26.83 17.07
C ARG A 296 4.91 -28.32 17.13
N ASP A 297 3.63 -28.64 16.97
CA ASP A 297 3.12 -30.01 17.04
C ASP A 297 3.71 -30.91 15.94
N ALA A 298 3.97 -30.34 14.77
CA ALA A 298 4.65 -31.02 13.67
C ALA A 298 6.16 -31.23 13.90
N GLY A 299 6.73 -30.71 14.99
CA GLY A 299 8.18 -30.79 15.26
C GLY A 299 9.03 -29.98 14.29
N SER A 300 8.46 -28.92 13.71
CA SER A 300 9.12 -28.08 12.70
C SER A 300 10.35 -27.37 13.26
N TYR A 301 11.33 -27.08 12.37
CA TYR A 301 12.56 -26.39 12.77
C TYR A 301 12.23 -24.96 13.27
N PRO A 302 12.45 -24.66 14.56
CA PRO A 302 11.87 -23.45 15.16
C PRO A 302 12.43 -22.12 14.61
N TRP A 303 13.69 -22.12 14.17
CA TRP A 303 14.35 -20.90 13.68
C TRP A 303 13.71 -20.33 12.42
N SER A 304 13.02 -21.17 11.64
CA SER A 304 12.22 -20.75 10.48
C SER A 304 11.08 -19.80 10.87
N PHE A 305 10.63 -19.85 12.13
CA PHE A 305 9.50 -19.05 12.64
C PHE A 305 9.92 -17.92 13.58
N SER A 306 11.21 -17.79 13.90
CA SER A 306 11.74 -16.80 14.85
C SER A 306 11.34 -15.35 14.52
N GLY A 307 11.34 -14.99 13.23
CA GLY A 307 10.90 -13.68 12.77
C GLY A 307 9.41 -13.39 13.05
N VAL A 308 8.54 -14.40 12.86
CA VAL A 308 7.12 -14.27 13.17
C VAL A 308 6.88 -14.28 14.66
N MET A 309 7.57 -15.11 15.43
CA MET A 309 7.49 -15.11 16.90
C MET A 309 7.78 -13.72 17.47
N GLY A 310 8.86 -13.07 17.00
CA GLY A 310 9.19 -11.70 17.42
C GLY A 310 8.18 -10.64 16.95
N LEU A 311 7.43 -10.89 15.88
CA LEU A 311 6.28 -10.05 15.51
C LEU A 311 5.10 -10.31 16.45
N ALA A 312 4.75 -11.56 16.71
CA ALA A 312 3.65 -11.95 17.59
C ALA A 312 3.81 -11.34 18.99
N GLU A 313 5.00 -11.39 19.57
CA GLU A 313 5.34 -10.78 20.87
C GLU A 313 4.99 -9.27 20.94
N ARG A 314 5.19 -8.54 19.83
CA ARG A 314 4.99 -7.08 19.74
C ARG A 314 3.60 -6.69 19.24
N CYS A 315 3.02 -7.51 18.37
CA CYS A 315 1.85 -7.15 17.59
C CYS A 315 0.56 -7.83 18.07
N LEU A 316 0.61 -8.99 18.75
CA LEU A 316 -0.61 -9.57 19.33
C LEU A 316 -1.25 -8.62 20.34
N ASP A 317 -2.58 -8.68 20.40
CA ASP A 317 -3.37 -7.98 21.40
C ASP A 317 -3.08 -8.56 22.79
N PRO A 318 -2.62 -7.74 23.77
CA PRO A 318 -2.33 -8.23 25.12
C PRO A 318 -3.53 -8.84 25.84
N SER A 319 -4.77 -8.51 25.45
CA SER A 319 -5.98 -9.13 26.02
C SER A 319 -6.09 -10.63 25.75
N GLU A 320 -5.37 -11.15 24.75
CA GLU A 320 -5.34 -12.56 24.41
C GLU A 320 -4.46 -13.40 25.36
N ALA A 321 -3.68 -12.78 26.26
CA ALA A 321 -2.70 -13.46 27.11
C ALA A 321 -3.29 -14.67 27.86
N GLY A 322 -4.46 -14.49 28.50
CA GLY A 322 -5.12 -15.57 29.25
C GLY A 322 -5.62 -16.72 28.39
N ARG A 323 -5.98 -16.47 27.12
CA ARG A 323 -6.34 -17.55 26.17
C ARG A 323 -5.11 -18.39 25.80
N LEU A 324 -3.95 -17.77 25.73
CA LEU A 324 -2.70 -18.41 25.30
C LEU A 324 -1.96 -19.14 26.43
N ASP A 325 -2.40 -19.02 27.68
CA ASP A 325 -1.81 -19.77 28.82
C ASP A 325 -1.86 -21.29 28.60
N ALA A 326 -2.85 -21.80 27.86
CA ALA A 326 -2.93 -23.22 27.49
C ALA A 326 -1.73 -23.70 26.66
N LEU A 327 -1.08 -22.81 25.91
CA LEU A 327 0.09 -23.12 25.08
C LEU A 327 1.39 -23.25 25.88
N LEU A 328 1.37 -22.96 27.19
CA LEU A 328 2.51 -23.18 28.09
C LEU A 328 2.72 -24.65 28.45
N ALA A 329 1.75 -25.52 28.16
CA ALA A 329 1.93 -26.96 28.29
C ALA A 329 3.03 -27.43 27.32
N ILE A 330 3.92 -28.29 27.82
CA ILE A 330 4.99 -28.91 27.01
C ILE A 330 4.36 -30.06 26.23
N PRO A 331 4.32 -30.00 24.88
CA PRO A 331 3.80 -31.11 24.08
C PRO A 331 4.78 -32.30 24.07
N ASP A 332 4.25 -33.51 23.87
CA ASP A 332 5.07 -34.71 23.66
C ASP A 332 5.91 -34.55 22.38
N GLU A 333 7.22 -34.83 22.46
CA GLU A 333 8.11 -34.69 21.29
C GLU A 333 7.83 -35.83 20.27
N PRO A 334 7.49 -35.51 19.01
CA PRO A 334 7.30 -36.55 18.00
C PRO A 334 8.63 -37.23 17.63
N GLU A 335 8.58 -38.52 17.29
CA GLU A 335 9.79 -39.32 16.96
C GLU A 335 10.62 -38.73 15.80
N ASN A 336 9.99 -37.94 14.92
CA ASN A 336 10.62 -37.27 13.78
C ASN A 336 10.91 -35.78 14.01
N ALA A 337 10.83 -35.29 15.27
CA ALA A 337 11.09 -33.90 15.59
C ALA A 337 12.53 -33.48 15.21
N SER A 338 12.69 -32.20 14.84
CA SER A 338 14.03 -31.62 14.74
C SER A 338 14.72 -31.66 16.11
N PRO A 339 15.99 -32.12 16.23
CA PRO A 339 16.68 -32.23 17.52
C PRO A 339 16.69 -30.90 18.30
N GLY A 340 16.24 -30.93 19.56
CA GLY A 340 16.18 -29.75 20.43
C GLY A 340 15.03 -28.77 20.11
N ALA A 341 14.15 -29.10 19.17
CA ALA A 341 13.04 -28.24 18.79
C ALA A 341 11.98 -28.10 19.90
N GLY A 342 11.66 -29.16 20.64
CA GLY A 342 10.64 -29.12 21.69
C GLY A 342 11.00 -28.13 22.80
N GLY A 343 12.23 -28.19 23.30
CA GLY A 343 12.74 -27.24 24.30
C GLY A 343 12.68 -25.78 23.82
N TYR A 344 13.10 -25.51 22.58
CA TYR A 344 13.02 -24.17 22.02
C TYR A 344 11.56 -23.70 21.86
N TRP A 345 10.67 -24.53 21.31
CA TRP A 345 9.26 -24.18 21.15
C TRP A 345 8.62 -23.84 22.50
N SER A 346 8.89 -24.65 23.53
CA SER A 346 8.44 -24.38 24.91
C SER A 346 8.94 -23.02 25.41
N GLU A 347 10.23 -22.71 25.25
CA GLU A 347 10.81 -21.43 25.68
C GLU A 347 10.22 -20.25 24.89
N ALA A 348 10.01 -20.42 23.59
CA ALA A 348 9.48 -19.39 22.71
C ALA A 348 8.02 -19.04 23.05
N PHE A 349 7.16 -20.05 23.27
CA PHE A 349 5.77 -19.82 23.72
C PHE A 349 5.73 -19.25 25.15
N GLN A 350 6.61 -19.68 26.05
CA GLN A 350 6.71 -19.11 27.39
C GLN A 350 7.07 -17.62 27.34
N ARG A 351 8.06 -17.24 26.52
CA ARG A 351 8.45 -15.84 26.33
C ARG A 351 7.32 -15.02 25.72
N LEU A 352 6.61 -15.57 24.73
CA LEU A 352 5.46 -14.93 24.10
C LEU A 352 4.36 -14.59 25.11
N VAL A 353 3.88 -15.60 25.85
CA VAL A 353 2.79 -15.42 26.82
C VAL A 353 3.20 -14.48 27.96
N THR A 354 4.42 -14.63 28.48
CA THR A 354 4.96 -13.73 29.52
C THR A 354 5.00 -12.28 29.05
N THR A 355 5.40 -12.04 27.79
CA THR A 355 5.44 -10.70 27.20
C THR A 355 4.04 -10.10 27.06
N LEU A 356 3.05 -10.90 26.69
CA LEU A 356 1.66 -10.43 26.58
C LEU A 356 1.07 -10.05 27.94
N HIS A 357 1.28 -10.87 28.98
CA HIS A 357 0.87 -10.55 30.35
C HIS A 357 1.52 -9.25 30.87
N LEU A 358 2.81 -9.07 30.59
CA LEU A 358 3.51 -7.83 30.95
C LEU A 358 2.90 -6.62 30.24
N ARG A 359 2.66 -6.72 28.93
CA ARG A 359 2.03 -5.65 28.14
C ARG A 359 0.60 -5.35 28.62
N ALA A 360 -0.18 -6.36 28.97
CA ALA A 360 -1.53 -6.20 29.50
C ALA A 360 -1.54 -5.48 30.85
N THR A 361 -0.61 -5.85 31.74
CA THR A 361 -0.38 -5.16 33.02
C THR A 361 -0.04 -3.69 32.78
N ILE A 362 0.92 -3.39 31.89
CA ILE A 362 1.32 -2.01 31.57
C ILE A 362 0.13 -1.18 31.05
N LEU A 363 -0.67 -1.74 30.14
CA LEU A 363 -1.85 -1.03 29.61
C LEU A 363 -2.89 -0.76 30.70
N THR A 364 -3.10 -1.69 31.62
CA THR A 364 -4.02 -1.52 32.75
C THR A 364 -3.56 -0.37 33.65
N GLU A 365 -2.26 -0.31 33.99
CA GLU A 365 -1.69 0.74 34.83
C GLU A 365 -1.68 2.13 34.16
N LEU A 366 -1.58 2.19 32.83
CA LEU A 366 -1.58 3.44 32.06
C LEU A 366 -2.98 3.95 31.72
N THR A 367 -4.02 3.13 31.87
CA THR A 367 -5.40 3.53 31.59
C THR A 367 -6.00 4.17 32.84
N PRO A 368 -6.33 5.48 32.84
CA PRO A 368 -6.92 6.12 34.01
C PRO A 368 -8.25 5.45 34.37
N PRO A 369 -8.60 5.33 35.66
CA PRO A 369 -9.89 4.77 36.06
C PRO A 369 -11.02 5.59 35.44
N ALA A 370 -12.05 4.91 34.92
CA ALA A 370 -13.23 5.56 34.37
C ALA A 370 -13.87 6.46 35.44
N PRO A 371 -14.32 7.68 35.07
CA PRO A 371 -14.87 8.65 36.01
C PRO A 371 -16.18 8.21 36.67
#